data_AF-A0A2E5UDU9-F1
#
_entry.id   AF-A0A2E5UDU9-F1
#
_cell.length_a   1.000
_cell.length_b   1.000
_cell.length_c   1.000
_cell.angle_alpha   90.00
_cell.angle_beta   90.00
_cell.angle_gamma   90.00
#
_symmetry.space_group_name_H-M   'P 1'
#
loop_
_entity.id
_entity.type
_entity.pdbx_description
1 polymer ?
#
loop_
_entity_poly.entity_id
_entity_poly.type
_entity_poly.pdbx_seq_one_letter_code
_entity_poly.pdbx_strand_id
1 'polypeptide(L)'
;MSHDSPHLDQDTEDPNGLATWACGIGGSLLVITTVAIGAGIFYSAQDNEAHKKSIDIRYEERDLYRQGQQDALMETSHWIREEDPETLGETKRLVIPIDQAMEIVSGNLK
;
A
#
# COMPACT_ATOMS: atom_id res chain seq x y z
N MET A 1 13.66 55.30 64.67
CA MET A 1 12.32 55.47 64.09
C MET A 1 12.39 54.96 62.67
N SER A 2 12.07 53.68 62.50
CA SER A 2 11.94 53.03 61.19
C SER A 2 10.67 53.56 60.54
N HIS A 3 10.83 54.19 59.38
CA HIS A 3 9.70 54.56 58.55
C HIS A 3 9.35 53.30 57.74
N ASP A 4 8.51 52.44 58.32
CA ASP A 4 7.89 51.34 57.58
C ASP A 4 6.98 51.97 56.53
N SER A 5 7.47 52.03 55.30
CA SER A 5 6.63 52.31 54.14
C SER A 5 5.67 51.12 53.98
N PRO A 6 4.34 51.33 53.95
CA PRO A 6 3.44 50.27 53.56
C PRO A 6 3.74 49.97 52.09
N HIS A 7 4.38 48.83 51.83
CA HIS A 7 4.42 48.27 50.50
C HIS A 7 2.95 48.16 50.06
N LEU A 8 2.56 48.97 49.07
CA LEU A 8 1.25 48.89 48.46
C LEU A 8 1.08 47.44 48.01
N ASP A 9 0.24 46.71 48.71
CA ASP A 9 -0.11 45.30 48.51
C ASP A 9 -1.03 45.15 47.28
N GLN A 10 -0.77 45.95 46.25
CA GLN A 10 -1.69 46.25 45.16
C GLN A 10 -0.98 46.37 43.80
N ASP A 11 0.15 45.68 43.61
CA ASP A 11 0.64 45.32 42.27
C ASP A 11 -0.25 44.21 41.70
N THR A 12 -1.46 44.60 41.29
CA THR A 12 -2.49 43.73 40.68
C THR A 12 -2.32 43.66 39.16
N GLU A 13 -1.09 43.83 38.66
CA GLU A 13 -0.79 43.82 37.22
C GLU A 13 0.12 42.65 36.79
N ASP A 14 0.75 41.93 37.72
CA ASP A 14 1.54 40.76 37.35
C ASP A 14 0.61 39.55 37.13
N PRO A 15 0.64 38.90 35.95
CA PRO A 15 -0.15 37.72 35.71
C PRO A 15 0.22 36.66 36.75
N ASN A 16 -0.78 36.20 37.52
CA ASN A 16 -0.63 35.11 38.48
C ASN A 16 0.20 33.99 37.85
N GLY A 17 1.22 33.46 38.55
CA GLY A 17 2.15 32.47 37.97
C GLY A 17 1.45 31.27 37.32
N LEU A 18 0.24 30.92 37.78
CA LEU A 18 -0.66 29.94 37.14
C LEU A 18 -0.97 30.24 35.67
N ALA A 19 -1.18 31.51 35.29
CA ALA A 19 -1.44 31.91 33.92
C ALA A 19 -0.23 31.63 33.01
N THR A 20 0.99 31.91 33.48
CA THR A 20 2.21 31.62 32.73
C THR A 20 2.39 30.12 32.50
N TRP A 21 2.15 29.30 33.52
CA TRP A 21 2.19 27.84 33.39
C TRP A 21 1.10 27.30 32.47
N ALA A 22 -0.12 27.84 32.56
CA ALA A 22 -1.23 27.44 31.68
C ALA A 22 -0.95 27.77 30.22
N CYS A 23 -0.42 28.95 29.92
CA CYS A 23 -0.01 29.34 28.57
C CYS A 23 1.11 28.44 28.04
N GLY A 24 2.12 28.11 28.86
CA GLY A 24 3.21 27.23 28.48
C GLY A 24 2.75 25.81 28.14
N ILE A 25 1.95 25.21 29.03
CA ILE A 25 1.41 23.86 28.84
C ILE A 25 0.44 23.84 27.64
N GLY A 26 -0.47 24.81 27.58
CA GLY A 26 -1.44 24.94 26.48
C GLY A 26 -0.75 25.09 25.12
N GLY A 27 0.25 25.95 25.03
CA GLY A 27 1.04 26.12 23.80
C GLY A 27 1.77 24.84 23.40
N SER A 28 2.37 24.13 24.35
CA SER A 28 3.07 22.87 24.06
C SER A 28 2.12 21.78 23.53
N LEU A 29 0.91 21.68 24.08
CA LEU A 29 -0.10 20.72 23.63
C LEU A 29 -0.59 21.03 22.21
N LEU A 30 -0.76 22.31 21.88
CA LEU A 30 -1.14 22.73 20.54
C LEU A 30 -0.06 22.36 19.52
N VAL A 31 1.22 22.59 19.83
CA VAL A 31 2.33 22.21 18.94
C VAL A 31 2.38 20.70 18.74
N ILE A 32 2.30 19.92 19.83
CA ILE A 32 2.30 18.46 19.76
C ILE A 32 1.14 17.95 18.91
N THR A 33 -0.06 18.48 19.14
CA THR A 33 -1.27 18.10 18.39
C THR A 33 -1.12 18.41 16.90
N THR A 34 -0.59 19.59 16.58
CA THR A 34 -0.39 20.02 15.19
C THR A 34 0.62 19.11 14.47
N VAL A 35 1.74 18.79 15.12
CA VAL A 35 2.75 17.87 14.57
C VAL A 35 2.18 16.47 14.40
N ALA A 36 1.41 15.97 15.38
CA ALA A 36 0.81 14.63 15.32
C ALA A 36 -0.21 14.51 14.18
N ILE A 37 -1.07 15.52 13.99
CA ILE A 37 -2.03 15.56 12.88
C ILE A 37 -1.29 15.62 11.54
N GLY A 38 -0.30 16.50 11.41
CA GLY A 38 0.49 16.63 10.19
C GLY A 38 1.22 15.34 9.82
N ALA A 39 1.89 14.72 10.78
CA ALA A 39 2.55 13.43 10.61
C ALA A 39 1.55 12.32 10.25
N GLY A 40 0.39 12.26 10.90
CA GLY A 40 -0.65 11.27 10.61
C GLY A 40 -1.19 11.38 9.17
N ILE A 41 -1.45 12.61 8.70
CA ILE A 41 -1.88 12.84 7.31
C ILE A 41 -0.78 12.44 6.34
N PHE A 42 0.47 12.80 6.63
CA PHE A 42 1.60 12.48 5.75
C PHE A 42 1.82 10.97 5.61
N TYR A 43 1.89 10.25 6.72
CA TYR A 43 2.12 8.80 6.69
C TYR A 43 0.92 8.04 6.11
N SER A 44 -0.32 8.45 6.41
CA SER A 44 -1.50 7.83 5.78
C SER A 44 -1.55 8.07 4.26
N ALA A 45 -1.10 9.23 3.78
CA ALA A 45 -0.98 9.49 2.36
C ALA A 45 0.11 8.62 1.71
N GLN A 46 1.28 8.51 2.34
CA GLN A 46 2.36 7.64 1.86
C GLN A 46 1.95 6.16 1.81
N ASP A 47 1.30 5.66 2.85
CA ASP A 47 0.86 4.26 2.90
C ASP A 47 -0.20 3.97 1.84
N ASN A 48 -1.14 4.89 1.62
CA ASN A 48 -2.15 4.75 0.56
C ASN A 48 -1.52 4.79 -0.84
N GLU A 49 -0.54 5.66 -1.07
CA GLU A 49 0.16 5.74 -2.35
C GLU A 49 1.01 4.50 -2.60
N ALA A 50 1.76 4.03 -1.59
CA ALA A 50 2.53 2.80 -1.66
C ALA A 50 1.64 1.58 -1.91
N HIS A 51 0.49 1.49 -1.22
CA HIS A 51 -0.47 0.42 -1.43
C HIS A 51 -1.04 0.44 -2.84
N LYS A 52 -1.49 1.61 -3.33
CA LYS A 52 -2.02 1.76 -4.68
C LYS A 52 -1.00 1.37 -5.75
N LYS A 53 0.25 1.82 -5.61
CA LYS A 53 1.34 1.46 -6.53
C LYS A 53 1.65 -0.04 -6.52
N SER A 54 1.63 -0.67 -5.34
CA SER A 54 1.86 -2.11 -5.22
C SER A 54 0.76 -2.95 -5.88
N ILE A 55 -0.48 -2.44 -5.88
CA ILE A 55 -1.61 -3.06 -6.56
C ILE A 55 -1.46 -2.92 -8.07
N ASP A 56 -1.09 -1.74 -8.56
CA ASP A 56 -0.95 -1.46 -10.00
C ASP A 56 0.13 -2.34 -10.64
N ILE A 57 1.30 -2.45 -9.99
CA ILE A 57 2.41 -3.30 -10.46
C ILE A 57 1.97 -4.77 -10.56
N ARG A 58 1.20 -5.27 -9.59
CA ARG A 58 0.71 -6.66 -9.61
C ARG A 58 -0.28 -6.93 -10.74
N TYR A 59 -1.10 -5.95 -11.11
CA TYR A 59 -2.00 -6.10 -12.26
C TYR A 59 -1.24 -6.06 -13.58
N GLU A 60 -0.27 -5.16 -13.71
CA GLU A 60 0.58 -5.06 -14.89
C GLU A 60 1.41 -6.33 -15.11
N GLU A 61 2.03 -6.87 -14.06
CA GLU A 61 2.75 -8.15 -14.13
C GLU A 61 1.82 -9.32 -14.47
N ARG A 62 0.60 -9.36 -13.91
CA ARG A 62 -0.36 -10.43 -14.20
C ARG A 62 -0.85 -10.38 -15.65
N ASP A 63 -1.08 -9.19 -16.18
CA ASP A 63 -1.54 -9.03 -17.56
C ASP A 63 -0.42 -9.33 -18.57
N LEU A 64 0.83 -8.96 -18.26
CA LEU A 64 2.01 -9.39 -19.02
C LEU A 64 2.20 -10.91 -18.99
N TYR A 65 2.03 -11.55 -17.83
CA TYR A 65 2.14 -13.00 -17.72
C TYR A 65 1.03 -13.71 -18.49
N ARG A 66 -0.20 -13.17 -18.46
CA ARG A 66 -1.33 -13.69 -19.21
C ARG A 66 -1.15 -13.53 -20.72
N GLN A 67 -0.62 -12.40 -21.18
CA GLN A 67 -0.25 -12.20 -22.58
C GLN A 67 0.85 -13.18 -23.00
N GLY A 68 1.93 -13.31 -22.22
CA GLY A 68 3.01 -14.26 -22.52
C GLY A 68 2.54 -15.71 -22.56
N GLN A 69 1.62 -16.11 -21.70
CA GLN A 69 1.01 -17.44 -21.75
C GLN A 69 0.10 -17.62 -22.96
N GLN A 70 -0.67 -16.59 -23.34
CA GLN A 70 -1.48 -16.64 -24.56
C GLN A 70 -0.61 -16.73 -25.80
N ASP A 71 0.45 -15.95 -25.90
CA ASP A 71 1.39 -16.00 -27.02
C ASP A 71 2.09 -17.37 -27.08
N ALA A 72 2.54 -17.91 -25.95
CA ALA A 72 3.16 -19.23 -25.89
C ALA A 72 2.21 -20.37 -26.34
N LEU A 73 0.91 -20.25 -26.06
CA LEU A 73 -0.11 -21.21 -26.52
C LEU A 73 -0.38 -21.11 -28.02
N MET A 74 -0.15 -19.94 -28.62
CA MET A 74 -0.38 -19.69 -30.04
C MET A 74 0.83 -20.07 -30.90
N GLU A 75 2.04 -20.04 -30.35
CA GLU A 75 3.26 -20.09 -31.16
C GLU A 75 3.82 -21.51 -31.37
N THR A 76 3.66 -22.45 -30.41
CA THR A 76 4.28 -23.79 -30.54
C THR A 76 3.50 -24.95 -29.91
N SER A 77 3.43 -26.07 -30.63
CA SER A 77 2.92 -27.33 -30.08
C SER A 77 3.91 -27.92 -29.08
N HIS A 78 3.42 -28.28 -27.89
CA HIS A 78 4.26 -28.81 -26.81
C HIS A 78 3.52 -29.86 -25.98
N TRP A 79 4.29 -30.77 -25.37
CA TRP A 79 3.76 -31.83 -24.52
C TRP A 79 3.63 -31.35 -23.07
N ILE A 80 2.46 -31.52 -22.47
CA ILE A 80 2.22 -31.27 -21.06
C ILE A 80 2.10 -32.62 -20.34
N ARG A 81 2.79 -32.72 -19.19
CA ARG A 81 2.69 -33.87 -18.29
C ARG A 81 1.80 -33.46 -17.13
N GLU A 82 0.65 -34.12 -17.01
CA GLU A 82 -0.29 -33.90 -15.91
C GLU A 82 -0.25 -35.14 -15.01
N GLU A 83 0.03 -34.93 -13.73
CA GLU A 83 0.13 -35.97 -12.72
C GLU A 83 -1.22 -36.06 -12.01
N ASP A 84 -1.93 -37.15 -12.21
CA ASP A 84 -3.25 -37.38 -11.61
C ASP A 84 -3.06 -37.86 -10.15
N PRO A 85 -3.47 -37.08 -9.15
CA PRO A 85 -3.25 -37.40 -7.75
C PRO A 85 -4.03 -38.63 -7.27
N GLU A 86 -5.04 -39.11 -8.00
CA GLU A 86 -5.86 -40.26 -7.58
C GLU A 86 -5.36 -41.61 -8.12
N THR A 87 -4.64 -41.61 -9.24
CA THR A 87 -4.25 -42.85 -9.94
C THR A 87 -2.76 -43.14 -9.96
N LEU A 88 -1.90 -42.22 -9.48
CA LEU A 88 -0.42 -42.31 -9.59
C LEU A 88 0.04 -42.54 -11.05
N GLY A 89 -0.81 -42.23 -12.02
CA GLY A 89 -0.58 -42.43 -13.44
C GLY A 89 -0.17 -41.12 -14.11
N GLU A 90 0.92 -41.16 -14.87
CA GLU A 90 1.32 -40.02 -15.68
C GLU A 90 0.57 -39.99 -17.00
N THR A 91 -0.24 -38.95 -17.20
CA THR A 91 -0.93 -38.74 -18.47
C THR A 91 -0.18 -37.68 -19.26
N LYS A 92 0.34 -38.05 -20.44
CA LYS A 92 0.98 -37.11 -21.37
C LYS A 92 -0.05 -36.59 -22.36
N ARG A 93 -0.30 -35.28 -22.36
CA ARG A 93 -1.23 -34.63 -23.28
C ARG A 93 -0.46 -33.70 -24.22
N LEU A 94 -0.66 -33.88 -25.53
CA LEU A 94 -0.15 -32.95 -26.53
C LEU A 94 -1.10 -31.76 -26.63
N VAL A 95 -0.57 -30.55 -26.43
CA VAL A 95 -1.30 -29.30 -26.70
C VAL A 95 -0.81 -28.77 -28.04
N ILE A 96 -1.75 -28.55 -28.94
CA ILE A 96 -1.50 -28.01 -30.28
C ILE A 96 -2.17 -26.63 -30.40
N PRO A 97 -1.54 -25.67 -31.11
CA PRO A 97 -2.15 -24.39 -31.43
C PRO A 97 -3.49 -24.55 -32.17
N ILE A 98 -4.43 -23.62 -31.94
CA ILE A 98 -5.80 -23.69 -32.47
C ILE A 98 -5.80 -23.78 -34.01
N ASP A 99 -4.90 -23.09 -34.69
CA ASP A 99 -4.84 -23.10 -36.15
C ASP A 99 -4.46 -24.50 -36.69
N GLN A 100 -3.50 -25.17 -36.04
CA GLN A 100 -3.14 -26.56 -36.35
C GLN A 100 -4.27 -27.53 -35.98
N ALA A 101 -4.96 -27.29 -34.86
CA ALA A 101 -6.10 -28.10 -34.45
C ALA A 101 -7.26 -28.01 -35.46
N MET A 102 -7.54 -26.80 -35.97
CA MET A 102 -8.55 -26.61 -37.03
C MET A 102 -8.16 -27.29 -38.33
N GLU A 103 -6.88 -27.28 -38.72
CA GLU A 103 -6.41 -27.96 -39.93
C GLU A 103 -6.59 -29.48 -39.84
N ILE A 104 -6.32 -30.07 -38.67
CA ILE A 104 -6.56 -31.49 -38.39
C ILE A 104 -8.06 -31.83 -38.46
N VAL A 105 -8.91 -31.02 -37.81
CA VAL A 105 -10.36 -31.26 -37.75
C VAL A 105 -11.04 -31.05 -39.11
N SER A 106 -10.59 -30.08 -39.89
CA SER A 106 -11.10 -29.83 -41.24
C SER A 106 -10.62 -30.84 -42.28
N GLY A 107 -9.70 -31.75 -41.91
CA GLY A 107 -9.19 -32.79 -42.79
C GLY A 107 -8.24 -32.28 -43.88
N ASN A 108 -7.66 -31.09 -43.68
CA ASN A 108 -6.77 -30.45 -44.66
C ASN A 108 -5.28 -30.83 -44.52
N LEU A 109 -4.97 -31.81 -43.66
CA LEU A 109 -3.62 -32.36 -43.50
C LEU A 109 -3.09 -32.88 -44.85
N LYS A 110 -2.09 -32.18 -45.42
CA LYS A 110 -1.28 -32.65 -46.55
C LYS A 110 0.06 -33.21 -46.08
#